data_AF-A0A841GVZ3-F1
#
_entry.id   AF-A0A841GVZ3-F1
#
_cell.length_a   1.000
_cell.length_b   1.000
_cell.length_c   1.000
_cell.angle_alpha   90.00
_cell.angle_beta   90.00
_cell.angle_gamma   90.00
#
_symmetry.space_group_name_H-M   'P 1'
#
loop_
_entity.id
_entity.type
_entity.pdbx_description
1 polymer ?
#
loop_
_entity_poly.entity_id
_entity_poly.type
_entity_poly.pdbx_seq_one_letter_code
_entity_poly.pdbx_strand_id
1 'polypeptide(L)'
;MRNSPFWPTLALAVLLAACTDQVTDSPDHSGGGTPPVTAPVPVGVYRIAVTGIGDGPMNSSVAAVPPETPDGINPAVAIAGTGIVFEQVSSASFTDGPRTAGGHRYVSFTYRVKNGTGAPLTNLTMLLVSKSGSVPGTALSSLKRFDGAAADPAIAPKVVPTGAVALGSDLESMTALYPDVLQVLSEPEVAAITPPAGVTNILPVGYVVRSRLSTTDRLLPVPADANQFDGVLTLSFRLPLQPSSVQDVFSFFFEVLAVTDSETRMTESMEEAMDTAAVRRIRERATQLGATTVTTLPGSPAVDPAVPDYPGQRQLCTVRTAGTAATPVTFINAPAAYLRLLVLRPGESRSACEPYFRTGTPGRPATNVPFSVNVNALDRYGNLITTAVDTVRLVPQAGSPANTVAAGGALMGGQRTLTLTYQDYGVSDLRAVGRRNRGNQSLLIAGVTRVWTAGAGTTDWTNGANWALGAAPMTLDSVLIPQAPVGGSIFPLLVSNVQIGGVTVDNGATLNVSAFDLTATANVLTGTTGGITATSGRLTLSGTAATVAGRTPRLRVNGTYTLAGDLTARAPITVEAGRITDGAFRLQAESN
;
A
#
# COMPACT_ATOMS: atom_id res chain seq x y z
N MET A 1 42.92 39.87 -54.23
CA MET A 1 42.19 39.02 -55.20
C MET A 1 42.12 37.61 -54.65
N ARG A 2 40.95 36.97 -54.78
CA ARG A 2 40.56 35.63 -54.33
C ARG A 2 40.16 35.45 -52.86
N ASN A 3 38.86 35.73 -52.69
CA ASN A 3 37.87 35.12 -51.81
C ASN A 3 38.16 33.68 -51.36
N SER A 4 38.05 33.47 -50.04
CA SER A 4 37.60 32.21 -49.43
C SER A 4 36.99 32.54 -48.05
N PRO A 5 35.68 32.38 -47.84
CA PRO A 5 35.11 32.50 -46.50
C PRO A 5 35.21 31.15 -45.78
N PHE A 6 35.88 31.18 -44.63
CA PHE A 6 35.79 30.16 -43.59
C PHE A 6 34.34 30.03 -43.12
N TRP A 7 33.82 28.81 -43.12
CA TRP A 7 32.59 28.44 -42.42
C TRP A 7 32.84 28.44 -40.91
N PRO A 8 32.00 29.09 -40.07
CA PRO A 8 31.89 28.71 -38.69
C PRO A 8 30.89 27.56 -38.57
N THR A 9 31.39 26.40 -38.14
CA THR A 9 30.61 25.29 -37.60
C THR A 9 29.79 25.78 -36.41
N LEU A 10 28.51 26.08 -36.64
CA LEU A 10 27.55 26.29 -35.57
C LEU A 10 27.20 24.91 -34.98
N ALA A 11 27.86 24.56 -33.88
CA ALA A 11 27.48 23.42 -33.05
C ALA A 11 26.11 23.71 -32.44
N LEU A 12 25.05 23.17 -33.05
CA LEU A 12 23.71 23.20 -32.49
C LEU A 12 23.66 22.19 -31.33
N ALA A 13 23.86 22.69 -30.12
CA ALA A 13 23.58 21.96 -28.90
C ALA A 13 22.09 21.63 -28.87
N VAL A 14 21.75 20.36 -29.06
CA VAL A 14 20.41 19.82 -28.83
C VAL A 14 20.15 19.88 -27.33
N LEU A 15 19.49 20.95 -26.88
CA LEU A 15 18.83 20.95 -25.57
C LEU A 15 17.69 19.93 -25.65
N LEU A 16 17.89 18.78 -25.01
CA LEU A 16 16.82 17.92 -24.54
C LEU A 16 15.94 18.75 -23.61
N ALA A 17 14.82 19.26 -24.13
CA ALA A 17 13.71 19.72 -23.32
C ALA A 17 13.05 18.48 -22.69
N ALA A 18 13.66 18.00 -21.61
CA ALA A 18 12.94 17.17 -20.66
C ALA A 18 11.83 18.05 -20.08
N CYS A 19 10.58 17.60 -20.18
CA CYS A 19 9.50 18.16 -19.37
C CYS A 19 9.94 18.03 -17.92
N THR A 20 10.34 19.16 -17.33
CA THR A 20 10.39 19.32 -15.89
C THR A 20 8.94 19.46 -15.48
N ASP A 21 8.29 18.32 -15.23
CA ASP A 21 7.11 18.33 -14.37
C ASP A 21 7.57 19.00 -13.08
N GLN A 22 6.96 20.14 -12.77
CA GLN A 22 7.12 20.77 -11.48
C GLN A 22 6.82 19.71 -10.44
N VAL A 23 7.85 19.36 -9.67
CA VAL A 23 7.66 18.81 -8.35
C VAL A 23 6.76 19.81 -7.65
N THR A 24 5.48 19.49 -7.53
CA THR A 24 4.69 20.05 -6.44
C THR A 24 5.40 19.57 -5.20
N ASP A 25 6.24 20.44 -4.63
CA ASP A 25 6.76 20.27 -3.30
C ASP A 25 5.58 19.87 -2.43
N SER A 26 5.65 18.66 -1.87
CA SER A 26 4.85 18.32 -0.70
C SER A 26 4.97 19.50 0.27
N PRO A 27 3.87 20.03 0.82
CA PRO A 27 3.97 21.13 1.76
C PRO A 27 4.89 20.70 2.90
N ASP A 28 6.08 21.30 2.93
CA ASP A 28 6.97 21.25 4.06
C ASP A 28 6.18 21.77 5.27
N HIS A 29 5.83 20.87 6.18
CA HIS A 29 5.21 21.21 7.45
C HIS A 29 6.25 21.64 8.49
N SER A 30 7.37 22.23 8.08
CA SER A 30 8.30 22.90 8.99
C SER A 30 7.86 24.34 9.29
N GLY A 31 6.81 24.49 10.10
CA GLY A 31 6.33 25.83 10.44
C GLY A 31 5.05 25.93 11.25
N GLY A 32 4.86 25.10 12.27
CA GLY A 32 3.79 25.27 13.25
C GLY A 32 4.24 24.68 14.58
N GLY A 33 4.25 25.49 15.64
CA GLY A 33 4.51 24.97 16.99
C GLY A 33 3.58 23.79 17.25
N THR A 34 4.16 22.62 17.51
CA THR A 34 3.40 21.40 17.75
C THR A 34 2.37 21.70 18.85
N PRO A 35 1.07 21.43 18.64
CA PRO A 35 0.10 21.57 19.72
C PRO A 35 0.58 20.79 20.96
N PRO A 36 0.27 21.24 22.18
CA PRO A 36 0.65 20.52 23.38
C PRO A 36 0.13 19.09 23.29
N VAL A 37 1.02 18.10 23.42
CA VAL A 37 0.63 16.70 23.45
C VAL A 37 -0.07 16.43 24.76
N THR A 38 -1.37 16.12 24.73
CA THR A 38 -2.10 15.75 25.96
C THR A 38 -1.66 14.36 26.41
N ALA A 39 -0.98 14.31 27.56
CA ALA A 39 -0.39 13.09 28.09
C ALA A 39 -1.45 12.21 28.78
N PRO A 40 -1.44 10.89 28.53
CA PRO A 40 -2.18 9.94 29.36
C PRO A 40 -1.77 10.01 30.83
N VAL A 41 -2.72 9.82 31.73
CA VAL A 41 -2.52 9.93 33.18
C VAL A 41 -2.40 8.54 33.82
N PRO A 42 -1.30 8.24 34.54
CA PRO A 42 -1.14 6.98 35.25
C PRO A 42 -2.22 6.71 36.30
N VAL A 43 -2.73 5.46 36.32
CA VAL A 43 -3.66 4.95 37.34
C VAL A 43 -2.96 3.96 38.27
N GLY A 44 -2.15 3.06 37.73
CA GLY A 44 -1.44 2.05 38.52
C GLY A 44 -0.74 1.00 37.68
N VAL A 45 0.19 0.26 38.30
CA VAL A 45 0.96 -0.80 37.65
C VAL A 45 0.39 -2.16 38.02
N TYR A 46 0.29 -3.06 37.03
CA TYR A 46 -0.23 -4.41 37.20
C TYR A 46 0.74 -5.42 36.61
N ARG A 47 0.88 -6.55 37.30
CA ARG A 47 1.62 -7.72 36.83
C ARG A 47 0.65 -8.71 36.22
N ILE A 48 1.02 -9.22 35.05
CA ILE A 48 0.26 -10.22 34.32
C ILE A 48 1.12 -11.48 34.22
N ALA A 49 0.52 -12.62 34.60
CA ALA A 49 1.11 -13.93 34.42
C ALA A 49 0.31 -14.68 33.37
N VAL A 50 0.98 -15.27 32.38
CA VAL A 50 0.39 -16.16 31.38
C VAL A 50 1.01 -17.54 31.54
N THR A 51 0.19 -18.59 31.63
CA THR A 51 0.63 -19.98 31.79
C THR A 51 -0.19 -20.95 30.93
N GLY A 52 0.33 -22.16 30.69
CA GLY A 52 -0.37 -23.18 29.92
C GLY A 52 -0.29 -23.01 28.41
N ILE A 53 0.62 -22.20 27.87
CA ILE A 53 0.67 -21.96 26.42
C ILE A 53 1.01 -23.25 25.69
N GLY A 54 0.07 -23.72 24.87
CA GLY A 54 0.23 -24.95 24.09
C GLY A 54 -0.10 -26.25 24.83
N ASP A 55 -0.64 -26.18 26.06
CA ASP A 55 -1.13 -27.34 26.81
C ASP A 55 -2.45 -27.02 27.52
N GLY A 56 -3.52 -27.73 27.15
CA GLY A 56 -4.84 -27.56 27.77
C GLY A 56 -5.38 -26.12 27.76
N PRO A 57 -6.23 -25.74 28.74
CA PRO A 57 -6.74 -24.37 28.85
C PRO A 57 -5.65 -23.42 29.33
N MET A 58 -5.29 -22.44 28.50
CA MET A 58 -4.35 -21.38 28.88
C MET A 58 -4.95 -20.47 29.95
N ASN A 59 -4.17 -20.16 30.97
CA ASN A 59 -4.57 -19.32 32.08
C ASN A 59 -3.77 -18.02 32.09
N SER A 60 -4.40 -16.94 32.53
CA SER A 60 -3.71 -15.70 32.78
C SER A 60 -4.35 -14.90 33.92
N SER A 61 -3.51 -14.48 34.87
CA SER A 61 -3.92 -13.73 36.05
C SER A 61 -3.31 -12.34 36.06
N VAL A 62 -4.00 -11.41 36.71
CA VAL A 62 -3.57 -10.02 36.87
C VAL A 62 -3.53 -9.69 38.36
N ALA A 63 -2.45 -9.08 38.82
CA ALA A 63 -2.29 -8.60 40.19
C ALA A 63 -1.77 -7.17 40.19
N ALA A 64 -2.33 -6.30 41.04
CA ALA A 64 -1.80 -4.96 41.24
C ALA A 64 -0.40 -5.03 41.85
N VAL A 65 0.51 -4.18 41.38
CA VAL A 65 1.85 -4.02 41.94
C VAL A 65 1.78 -2.90 42.99
N PRO A 66 2.08 -3.17 44.27
CA PRO A 66 2.10 -2.13 45.29
C PRO A 66 3.10 -1.02 44.92
N PRO A 67 2.80 0.26 45.21
CA PRO A 67 3.74 1.34 44.98
C PRO A 67 5.01 1.13 45.81
N GLU A 68 6.17 1.31 45.18
CA GLU A 68 7.45 1.26 45.87
C GLU A 68 7.60 2.52 46.73
N THR A 69 7.72 2.37 48.05
CA THR A 69 8.05 3.47 48.96
C THR A 69 9.55 3.54 49.23
N PRO A 70 10.11 4.73 49.54
CA PRO A 70 11.55 4.91 49.83
C PRO A 70 12.11 3.98 50.91
N ASP A 71 11.28 3.49 51.83
CA ASP A 71 11.65 2.61 52.95
C ASP A 71 11.44 1.10 52.67
N GLY A 72 11.25 0.71 51.41
CA GLY A 72 11.01 -0.68 51.00
C GLY A 72 9.53 -1.03 50.78
N ILE A 73 9.27 -2.23 50.26
CA ILE A 73 7.91 -2.74 49.98
C ILE A 73 7.18 -2.91 51.32
N ASN A 74 6.04 -2.25 51.52
CA ASN A 74 5.15 -2.54 52.65
C ASN A 74 4.06 -3.53 52.23
N PRO A 75 4.22 -4.85 52.49
CA PRO A 75 3.29 -5.88 52.03
C PRO A 75 1.95 -5.91 52.79
N ALA A 76 1.74 -5.02 53.77
CA ALA A 76 0.56 -5.01 54.63
C ALA A 76 -0.62 -4.18 54.12
N VAL A 77 -0.49 -3.48 52.98
CA VAL A 77 -1.64 -2.80 52.36
C VAL A 77 -2.33 -3.77 51.40
N ALA A 78 -3.30 -4.52 51.92
CA ALA A 78 -4.23 -5.27 51.09
C ALA A 78 -4.97 -4.30 50.14
N ILE A 79 -4.78 -4.44 48.82
CA ILE A 79 -5.51 -3.69 47.77
C ILE A 79 -6.86 -4.35 47.51
N ALA A 80 -7.64 -4.62 48.57
CA ALA A 80 -9.03 -4.99 48.43
C ALA A 80 -9.85 -3.69 48.40
N GLY A 81 -10.35 -3.30 47.22
CA GLY A 81 -11.22 -2.13 47.06
C GLY A 81 -10.53 -0.82 46.61
N THR A 82 -9.29 -0.86 46.13
CA THR A 82 -8.53 0.32 45.66
C THR A 82 -7.78 0.03 44.36
N GLY A 83 -8.48 -0.27 43.26
CA GLY A 83 -7.82 -0.55 41.97
C GLY A 83 -8.72 -1.18 40.91
N ILE A 84 -8.15 -1.45 39.73
CA ILE A 84 -8.84 -2.11 38.63
C ILE A 84 -8.81 -3.63 38.87
N VAL A 85 -9.97 -4.28 38.76
CA VAL A 85 -10.14 -5.72 38.98
C VAL A 85 -10.37 -6.42 37.65
N PHE A 86 -9.69 -7.54 37.44
CA PHE A 86 -9.74 -8.32 36.21
C PHE A 86 -10.16 -9.74 36.49
N GLU A 87 -11.03 -10.28 35.64
CA GLU A 87 -11.40 -11.69 35.67
C GLU A 87 -11.33 -12.26 34.26
N GLN A 88 -10.48 -13.27 34.06
CA GLN A 88 -10.33 -13.92 32.77
C GLN A 88 -11.63 -14.64 32.41
N VAL A 89 -12.15 -14.38 31.21
CA VAL A 89 -13.37 -15.00 30.69
C VAL A 89 -13.07 -16.01 29.58
N SER A 90 -11.99 -15.81 28.82
CA SER A 90 -11.61 -16.73 27.75
C SER A 90 -10.13 -16.63 27.40
N SER A 91 -9.62 -17.70 26.78
CA SER A 91 -8.32 -17.72 26.12
C SER A 91 -8.41 -18.42 24.77
N ALA A 92 -7.55 -18.03 23.84
CA ALA A 92 -7.49 -18.60 22.49
C ALA A 92 -6.04 -18.67 22.02
N SER A 93 -5.70 -19.71 21.26
CA SER A 93 -4.41 -19.78 20.56
C SER A 93 -4.53 -20.46 19.21
N PHE A 94 -3.63 -20.09 18.31
CA PHE A 94 -3.41 -20.79 17.05
C PHE A 94 -1.96 -20.60 16.61
N THR A 95 -1.53 -21.39 15.63
CA THR A 95 -0.19 -21.31 15.06
C THR A 95 -0.29 -20.84 13.61
N ASP A 96 0.47 -19.82 13.25
CA ASP A 96 0.60 -19.30 11.88
C ASP A 96 2.00 -19.66 11.34
N GLY A 97 2.04 -20.40 10.24
CA GLY A 97 3.27 -20.86 9.60
C GLY A 97 4.03 -21.98 10.34
N PRO A 98 4.96 -22.66 9.66
CA PRO A 98 5.75 -23.73 10.25
C PRO A 98 6.97 -23.19 11.01
N ARG A 99 7.38 -23.95 12.03
CA ARG A 99 8.57 -23.69 12.86
C ARG A 99 9.86 -23.51 12.05
N THR A 100 10.01 -24.25 10.95
CA THR A 100 11.17 -24.19 10.05
C THR A 100 11.21 -22.97 9.14
N ALA A 101 10.14 -22.16 9.12
CA ALA A 101 10.03 -20.97 8.28
C ALA A 101 9.60 -19.73 9.07
N GLY A 102 9.94 -19.64 10.36
CA GLY A 102 9.62 -18.47 11.19
C GLY A 102 8.17 -18.41 11.66
N GLY A 103 7.53 -19.57 11.85
CA GLY A 103 6.16 -19.64 12.38
C GLY A 103 6.01 -19.03 13.77
N HIS A 104 4.81 -18.56 14.07
CA HIS A 104 4.47 -17.93 15.34
C HIS A 104 3.23 -18.58 15.98
N ARG A 105 3.19 -18.57 17.30
CA ARG A 105 1.99 -18.86 18.07
C ARG A 105 1.32 -17.56 18.49
N TYR A 106 0.08 -17.37 18.08
CA TYR A 106 -0.78 -16.30 18.56
C TYR A 106 -1.49 -16.79 19.81
N VAL A 107 -1.52 -15.95 20.83
CA VAL A 107 -2.25 -16.20 22.08
C VAL A 107 -3.09 -14.98 22.39
N SER A 108 -4.31 -15.19 22.88
CA SER A 108 -5.21 -14.12 23.29
C SER A 108 -5.90 -14.47 24.61
N PHE A 109 -6.06 -13.49 25.48
CA PHE A 109 -6.72 -13.61 26.78
C PHE A 109 -7.72 -12.47 26.93
N THR A 110 -8.98 -12.80 27.17
CA THR A 110 -10.03 -11.79 27.38
C THR A 110 -10.43 -11.75 28.84
N TYR A 111 -10.58 -10.55 29.37
CA TYR A 111 -11.00 -10.27 30.74
C TYR A 111 -12.26 -9.43 30.73
N ARG A 112 -13.12 -9.69 31.71
CA ARG A 112 -14.07 -8.68 32.17
C ARG A 112 -13.37 -7.79 33.20
N VAL A 113 -13.60 -6.48 33.12
CA VAL A 113 -12.88 -5.47 33.90
C VAL A 113 -13.87 -4.67 34.75
N LYS A 114 -13.51 -4.45 36.02
CA LYS A 114 -14.27 -3.66 36.99
C LYS A 114 -13.40 -2.55 37.56
N ASN A 115 -13.96 -1.36 37.68
CA ASN A 115 -13.26 -0.18 38.19
C ASN A 115 -13.45 -0.01 39.70
N GLY A 116 -12.53 -0.52 40.51
CA GLY A 116 -12.52 -0.29 41.96
C GLY A 116 -11.73 0.93 42.41
N THR A 117 -11.52 1.95 41.55
CA THR A 117 -10.72 3.14 41.92
C THR A 117 -11.52 4.22 42.65
N GLY A 118 -12.85 4.13 42.64
CA GLY A 118 -13.74 5.11 43.27
C GLY A 118 -14.10 6.32 42.41
N ALA A 119 -13.53 6.46 41.21
CA ALA A 119 -13.91 7.47 40.23
C ALA A 119 -14.06 6.85 38.82
N PRO A 120 -14.95 7.36 37.94
CA PRO A 120 -15.06 6.87 36.57
C PRO A 120 -13.74 7.04 35.80
N LEU A 121 -13.37 6.03 35.00
CA LEU A 121 -12.17 6.06 34.17
C LEU A 121 -12.59 6.22 32.71
N THR A 122 -11.88 7.04 31.94
CA THR A 122 -12.17 7.27 30.52
C THR A 122 -10.95 6.90 29.68
N ASN A 123 -11.18 6.26 28.53
CA ASN A 123 -10.13 5.83 27.59
C ASN A 123 -9.01 5.02 28.26
N LEU A 124 -9.38 4.11 29.17
CA LEU A 124 -8.43 3.30 29.92
C LEU A 124 -7.61 2.40 28.99
N THR A 125 -6.28 2.52 29.06
CA THR A 125 -5.32 1.74 28.27
C THR A 125 -4.28 1.10 29.19
N MET A 126 -3.90 -0.15 28.89
CA MET A 126 -2.88 -0.91 29.58
C MET A 126 -1.59 -0.91 28.75
N LEU A 127 -0.69 0.04 29.00
CA LEU A 127 0.58 0.20 28.28
C LEU A 127 1.63 -0.79 28.81
N LEU A 128 2.41 -1.39 27.91
CA LEU A 128 3.50 -2.27 28.32
C LEU A 128 4.65 -1.46 28.94
N VAL A 129 5.22 -1.93 30.05
CA VAL A 129 6.31 -1.23 30.76
C VAL A 129 7.45 -2.15 31.18
N SER A 130 8.64 -1.58 31.30
CA SER A 130 9.81 -2.23 31.90
C SER A 130 10.06 -1.70 33.32
N LYS A 131 10.60 -2.57 34.17
CA LYS A 131 11.19 -2.25 35.48
C LYS A 131 12.61 -2.83 35.57
N SER A 132 13.30 -2.60 36.69
CA SER A 132 14.64 -3.16 36.94
C SER A 132 14.71 -4.70 36.86
N GLY A 133 13.60 -5.40 37.17
CA GLY A 133 13.50 -6.86 37.08
C GLY A 133 13.06 -7.39 35.71
N SER A 134 12.86 -6.53 34.71
CA SER A 134 12.50 -6.95 33.36
C SER A 134 13.70 -7.55 32.61
N VAL A 135 13.44 -8.50 31.72
CA VAL A 135 14.41 -8.91 30.69
C VAL A 135 14.81 -7.65 29.91
N PRO A 136 16.12 -7.34 29.80
CA PRO A 136 16.59 -6.05 29.34
C PRO A 136 15.92 -5.58 28.04
N GLY A 137 15.40 -4.36 28.08
CA GLY A 137 14.73 -3.73 26.93
C GLY A 137 13.32 -4.22 26.64
N THR A 138 12.72 -5.10 27.44
CA THR A 138 11.37 -5.64 27.18
C THR A 138 10.43 -5.37 28.36
N ALA A 139 9.12 -5.55 28.15
CA ALA A 139 8.16 -5.54 29.25
C ALA A 139 8.08 -6.87 30.01
N LEU A 140 8.73 -7.92 29.50
CA LEU A 140 8.68 -9.25 30.08
C LEU A 140 9.64 -9.32 31.27
N SER A 141 9.18 -9.82 32.41
CA SER A 141 10.03 -10.11 33.58
C SER A 141 10.63 -11.51 33.53
N SER A 142 9.91 -12.48 32.97
CA SER A 142 10.48 -13.82 32.73
C SER A 142 9.69 -14.62 31.70
N LEU A 143 10.38 -15.60 31.11
CA LEU A 143 9.83 -16.60 30.20
C LEU A 143 10.20 -17.98 30.73
N LYS A 144 9.26 -18.93 30.69
CA LYS A 144 9.45 -20.31 31.15
C LYS A 144 9.05 -21.30 30.08
N ARG A 145 9.77 -22.42 30.02
CA ARG A 145 9.42 -23.59 29.21
C ARG A 145 8.43 -24.47 29.96
N PHE A 146 7.96 -25.53 29.30
CA PHE A 146 7.00 -26.49 29.85
C PHE A 146 7.48 -27.15 31.16
N ASP A 147 8.78 -27.43 31.27
CA ASP A 147 9.41 -28.01 32.46
C ASP A 147 9.62 -27.02 33.62
N GLY A 148 9.16 -25.77 33.48
CA GLY A 148 9.36 -24.71 34.45
C GLY A 148 10.75 -24.07 34.45
N ALA A 149 11.69 -24.57 33.64
CA ALA A 149 12.99 -23.94 33.46
C ALA A 149 12.86 -22.61 32.71
N ALA A 150 13.88 -21.75 32.83
CA ALA A 150 13.92 -20.50 32.05
C ALA A 150 13.98 -20.81 30.55
N ALA A 151 13.17 -20.11 29.76
CA ALA A 151 13.34 -20.09 28.31
C ALA A 151 14.50 -19.15 27.93
N ASP A 152 14.98 -19.27 26.69
CA ASP A 152 16.04 -18.39 26.19
C ASP A 152 15.58 -16.91 26.27
N PRO A 153 16.30 -16.04 27.01
CA PRO A 153 15.93 -14.62 27.13
C PRO A 153 15.93 -13.87 25.79
N ALA A 154 16.64 -14.36 24.76
CA ALA A 154 16.61 -13.79 23.41
C ALA A 154 15.25 -13.90 22.71
N ILE A 155 14.31 -14.68 23.27
CA ILE A 155 12.92 -14.76 22.80
C ILE A 155 12.12 -13.52 23.24
N ALA A 156 12.42 -12.93 24.40
CA ALA A 156 11.67 -11.83 24.99
C ALA A 156 11.46 -10.64 24.03
N PRO A 157 12.51 -10.09 23.37
CA PRO A 157 12.32 -8.97 22.45
C PRO A 157 11.53 -9.36 21.18
N LYS A 158 11.31 -10.66 20.93
CA LYS A 158 10.57 -11.17 19.77
C LYS A 158 9.10 -11.49 20.08
N VAL A 159 8.66 -11.32 21.32
CA VAL A 159 7.23 -11.37 21.68
C VAL A 159 6.62 -10.04 21.29
N VAL A 160 5.68 -10.07 20.36
CA VAL A 160 5.12 -8.84 19.75
C VAL A 160 3.63 -8.74 20.09
N PRO A 161 3.15 -7.60 20.61
CA PRO A 161 1.72 -7.31 20.74
C PRO A 161 1.02 -7.32 19.39
N THR A 162 -0.20 -7.84 19.34
CA THR A 162 -1.03 -7.94 18.13
C THR A 162 -2.46 -7.50 18.41
N GLY A 163 -3.27 -7.34 17.37
CA GLY A 163 -4.72 -7.37 17.54
C GLY A 163 -5.22 -8.75 18.02
N ALA A 164 -6.48 -8.82 18.42
CA ALA A 164 -7.16 -10.10 18.67
C ALA A 164 -7.65 -10.68 17.35
N VAL A 165 -7.09 -11.82 16.96
CA VAL A 165 -7.30 -12.40 15.63
C VAL A 165 -7.63 -13.88 15.69
N ALA A 166 -8.25 -14.37 14.62
CA ALA A 166 -8.35 -15.79 14.32
C ALA A 166 -7.75 -16.06 12.93
N LEU A 167 -7.25 -17.28 12.76
CA LEU A 167 -6.83 -17.79 11.46
C LEU A 167 -8.00 -18.56 10.84
N GLY A 168 -8.31 -18.25 9.59
CA GLY A 168 -9.32 -18.94 8.81
C GLY A 168 -8.95 -20.40 8.56
N SER A 169 -9.93 -21.19 8.13
CA SER A 169 -9.72 -22.62 7.80
C SER A 169 -8.78 -22.84 6.61
N ASP A 170 -8.53 -21.79 5.81
CA ASP A 170 -7.55 -21.79 4.73
C ASP A 170 -6.10 -21.67 5.24
N LEU A 171 -5.90 -21.41 6.53
CA LEU A 171 -4.60 -21.19 7.18
C LEU A 171 -3.82 -19.99 6.62
N GLU A 172 -4.48 -19.11 5.88
CA GLU A 172 -3.88 -17.94 5.22
C GLU A 172 -4.59 -16.65 5.65
N SER A 173 -5.91 -16.66 5.60
CA SER A 173 -6.74 -15.52 6.00
C SER A 173 -6.67 -15.32 7.51
N MET A 174 -6.34 -14.10 7.92
CA MET A 174 -6.37 -13.70 9.32
C MET A 174 -7.43 -12.63 9.48
N THR A 175 -8.35 -12.85 10.41
CA THR A 175 -9.48 -11.96 10.65
C THR A 175 -9.39 -11.38 12.05
N ALA A 176 -9.63 -10.08 12.16
CA ALA A 176 -9.78 -9.44 13.46
C ALA A 176 -11.07 -9.92 14.12
N LEU A 177 -10.97 -10.51 15.31
CA LEU A 177 -12.11 -10.96 16.11
C LEU A 177 -12.80 -9.79 16.80
N TYR A 178 -11.99 -8.84 17.26
CA TYR A 178 -12.43 -7.69 18.01
C TYR A 178 -11.74 -6.44 17.46
N PRO A 179 -12.49 -5.42 17.04
CA PRO A 179 -11.89 -4.14 16.71
C PRO A 179 -11.43 -3.44 17.99
N ASP A 180 -10.52 -2.48 17.84
CA ASP A 180 -10.13 -1.53 18.89
C ASP A 180 -9.51 -2.18 20.15
N VAL A 181 -8.68 -3.21 19.93
CA VAL A 181 -8.00 -3.93 21.01
C VAL A 181 -6.62 -3.34 21.32
N LEU A 182 -5.82 -3.13 20.27
CA LEU A 182 -4.47 -2.61 20.36
C LEU A 182 -4.51 -1.08 20.45
N GLN A 183 -3.69 -0.48 21.30
CA GLN A 183 -3.43 0.95 21.31
C GLN A 183 -1.96 1.20 21.08
N VAL A 184 -1.65 2.08 20.14
CA VAL A 184 -0.30 2.60 19.92
C VAL A 184 -0.28 4.10 20.20
N LEU A 185 0.82 4.55 20.79
CA LEU A 185 1.15 5.95 21.00
C LEU A 185 2.45 6.28 20.24
N SER A 186 2.65 7.55 19.91
CA SER A 186 3.92 8.06 19.42
C SER A 186 4.93 8.17 20.57
N GLU A 187 6.24 8.19 20.27
CA GLU A 187 7.27 8.38 21.31
C GLU A 187 7.09 9.70 22.09
N PRO A 188 6.72 10.84 21.48
CA PRO A 188 6.41 12.06 22.24
C PRO A 188 5.23 11.91 23.20
N GLU A 189 4.16 11.19 22.81
CA GLU A 189 3.01 10.94 23.69
C GLU A 189 3.39 10.08 24.90
N VAL A 190 4.23 9.06 24.68
CA VAL A 190 4.74 8.22 25.77
C VAL A 190 5.69 9.00 26.68
N ALA A 191 6.57 9.81 26.10
CA ALA A 191 7.54 10.62 26.86
C ALA A 191 6.85 11.68 27.74
N ALA A 192 5.64 12.09 27.39
CA ALA A 192 4.84 13.02 28.18
C ALA A 192 4.19 12.37 29.43
N ILE A 193 4.13 11.03 29.49
CA ILE A 193 3.61 10.31 30.66
C ILE A 193 4.66 10.34 31.77
N THR A 194 4.30 10.86 32.94
CA THR A 194 5.18 10.79 34.12
C THR A 194 5.25 9.35 34.61
N PRO A 195 6.42 8.68 34.56
CA PRO A 195 6.52 7.27 34.94
C PRO A 195 6.31 7.09 36.45
N PRO A 196 5.45 6.15 36.89
CA PRO A 196 5.33 5.79 38.30
C PRO A 196 6.64 5.20 38.86
N ALA A 197 6.78 5.21 40.18
CA ALA A 197 7.93 4.63 40.87
C ALA A 197 8.22 3.18 40.42
N GLY A 198 9.49 2.90 40.13
CA GLY A 198 9.98 1.61 39.67
C GLY A 198 9.80 1.33 38.17
N VAL A 199 9.00 2.13 37.44
CA VAL A 199 8.91 2.04 35.97
C VAL A 199 10.11 2.72 35.34
N THR A 200 10.89 1.97 34.57
CA THR A 200 12.13 2.46 33.93
C THR A 200 11.96 2.80 32.45
N ASN A 201 10.94 2.25 31.80
CA ASN A 201 10.63 2.48 30.40
C ASN A 201 9.15 2.21 30.14
N ILE A 202 8.51 3.06 29.34
CA ILE A 202 7.16 2.84 28.84
C ILE A 202 7.28 2.55 27.33
N LEU A 203 6.67 1.47 26.88
CA LEU A 203 6.63 1.13 25.45
C LEU A 203 5.41 1.81 24.80
N PRO A 204 5.52 2.25 23.53
CA PRO A 204 4.45 2.92 22.79
C PRO A 204 3.30 2.00 22.35
N VAL A 205 3.06 0.91 23.07
CA VAL A 205 2.07 -0.10 22.72
C VAL A 205 1.41 -0.69 23.96
N GLY A 206 0.10 -0.91 23.86
CA GLY A 206 -0.72 -1.45 24.94
C GLY A 206 -2.08 -1.93 24.42
N TYR A 207 -3.00 -2.15 25.35
CA TYR A 207 -4.34 -2.66 25.05
C TYR A 207 -5.43 -1.81 25.70
N VAL A 208 -6.49 -1.55 24.94
CA VAL A 208 -7.61 -0.73 25.38
C VAL A 208 -8.56 -1.57 26.24
N VAL A 209 -9.09 -0.97 27.31
CA VAL A 209 -10.29 -1.46 28.00
C VAL A 209 -11.51 -0.86 27.32
N ARG A 210 -12.30 -1.71 26.66
CA ARG A 210 -13.50 -1.32 25.92
C ARG A 210 -14.72 -1.37 26.83
N SER A 211 -15.68 -0.47 26.60
CA SER A 211 -16.96 -0.50 27.32
C SER A 211 -17.85 -1.66 26.83
N ARG A 212 -18.55 -2.31 27.77
CA ARG A 212 -19.62 -3.29 27.49
C ARG A 212 -20.99 -2.64 27.42
N LEU A 213 -21.08 -1.41 27.92
CA LEU A 213 -22.33 -0.66 28.04
C LEU A 213 -22.58 0.21 26.82
N SER A 214 -21.51 0.64 26.14
CA SER A 214 -21.54 1.63 25.07
C SER A 214 -20.52 1.28 23.99
N THR A 215 -20.86 1.63 22.76
CA THR A 215 -19.95 1.62 21.60
C THR A 215 -19.58 3.03 21.14
N THR A 216 -20.13 4.05 21.81
CA THR A 216 -19.94 5.47 21.45
C THR A 216 -18.99 6.19 22.40
N ASP A 217 -18.58 5.54 23.49
CA ASP A 217 -17.61 6.05 24.45
C ASP A 217 -16.71 4.93 24.98
N ARG A 218 -15.67 5.32 25.73
CA ARG A 218 -14.82 4.41 26.51
C ARG A 218 -14.88 4.73 28.00
N LEU A 219 -16.08 4.97 28.51
CA LEU A 219 -16.29 5.20 29.93
C LEU A 219 -16.36 3.86 30.68
N LEU A 220 -15.58 3.74 31.75
CA LEU A 220 -15.65 2.65 32.71
C LEU A 220 -16.15 3.21 34.06
N PRO A 221 -17.43 3.06 34.39
CA PRO A 221 -18.04 3.66 35.57
C PRO A 221 -17.57 3.00 36.87
N VAL A 222 -17.83 3.67 38.00
CA VAL A 222 -17.69 3.05 39.32
C VAL A 222 -18.81 2.01 39.48
N PRO A 223 -18.50 0.76 39.87
CA PRO A 223 -19.50 -0.28 40.02
C PRO A 223 -20.46 0.05 41.16
N ALA A 224 -21.75 -0.10 40.92
CA ALA A 224 -22.82 -0.02 41.91
C ALA A 224 -22.91 -1.31 42.75
N ASP A 225 -22.43 -2.44 42.23
CA ASP A 225 -22.40 -3.73 42.93
C ASP A 225 -21.10 -4.51 42.73
N ALA A 226 -20.85 -5.51 43.59
CA ALA A 226 -19.60 -6.26 43.60
C ALA A 226 -19.37 -7.11 42.34
N ASN A 227 -20.41 -7.45 41.58
CA ASN A 227 -20.37 -8.33 40.41
C ASN A 227 -20.48 -7.55 39.08
N GLN A 228 -20.52 -6.22 39.13
CA GLN A 228 -20.59 -5.37 37.95
C GLN A 228 -19.22 -5.25 37.27
N PHE A 229 -19.09 -5.85 36.08
CA PHE A 229 -17.92 -5.74 35.23
C PHE A 229 -18.32 -5.15 33.87
N ASP A 230 -18.07 -3.85 33.71
CA ASP A 230 -18.51 -3.08 32.54
C ASP A 230 -17.42 -2.91 31.48
N GLY A 231 -16.19 -3.34 31.76
CA GLY A 231 -15.10 -3.29 30.79
C GLY A 231 -14.77 -4.65 30.18
N VAL A 232 -14.18 -4.65 28.99
CA VAL A 232 -13.52 -5.82 28.39
C VAL A 232 -12.11 -5.43 27.98
N LEU A 233 -11.14 -6.20 28.43
CA LEU A 233 -9.74 -6.12 27.99
C LEU A 233 -9.40 -7.40 27.24
N THR A 234 -8.77 -7.28 26.07
CA THR A 234 -8.21 -8.42 25.36
C THR A 234 -6.72 -8.21 25.17
N LEU A 235 -5.91 -9.11 25.71
CA LEU A 235 -4.46 -9.11 25.56
C LEU A 235 -4.09 -10.13 24.49
N SER A 236 -3.32 -9.73 23.47
CA SER A 236 -3.04 -10.59 22.32
C SER A 236 -1.60 -10.45 21.86
N PHE A 237 -0.86 -11.57 21.79
CA PHE A 237 0.55 -11.56 21.41
C PHE A 237 0.84 -12.63 20.37
N ARG A 238 1.87 -12.40 19.55
CA ARG A 238 2.54 -13.44 18.79
C ARG A 238 3.92 -13.75 19.37
N LEU A 239 4.21 -15.04 19.51
CA LEU A 239 5.47 -15.57 20.02
C LEU A 239 6.11 -16.42 18.92
N PRO A 240 7.42 -16.27 18.64
CA PRO A 240 8.09 -17.12 17.67
C PRO A 240 8.15 -18.56 18.17
N LEU A 241 7.88 -19.51 17.28
CA LEU A 241 8.12 -20.92 17.55
C LEU A 241 9.63 -21.17 17.65
N GLN A 242 10.06 -21.92 18.67
CA GLN A 242 11.46 -22.29 18.87
C GLN A 242 11.84 -23.50 18.00
N PRO A 243 13.12 -23.91 17.83
CA PRO A 243 13.46 -25.05 16.98
C PRO A 243 12.78 -26.38 17.34
N SER A 244 12.34 -26.55 18.60
CA SER A 244 11.58 -27.70 19.08
C SER A 244 10.44 -27.27 20.01
N SER A 245 9.40 -28.09 20.15
CA SER A 245 8.26 -27.78 21.05
C SER A 245 8.65 -27.70 22.52
N VAL A 246 9.66 -28.46 22.96
CA VAL A 246 10.16 -28.42 24.35
C VAL A 246 10.86 -27.11 24.70
N GLN A 247 11.28 -26.34 23.69
CA GLN A 247 11.88 -25.02 23.85
C GLN A 247 10.86 -23.89 23.78
N ASP A 248 9.61 -24.17 23.38
CA ASP A 248 8.59 -23.14 23.27
C ASP A 248 8.31 -22.47 24.62
N VAL A 249 7.94 -21.19 24.52
CA VAL A 249 7.47 -20.44 25.68
C VAL A 249 6.14 -21.04 26.12
N PHE A 250 6.15 -21.58 27.34
CA PHE A 250 4.98 -22.14 28.00
C PHE A 250 4.31 -21.12 28.93
N SER A 251 5.10 -20.24 29.52
CA SER A 251 4.61 -19.19 30.40
C SER A 251 5.45 -17.93 30.25
N PHE A 252 4.82 -16.78 30.40
CA PHE A 252 5.52 -15.50 30.42
C PHE A 252 4.84 -14.52 31.37
N PHE A 253 5.65 -13.62 31.90
CA PHE A 253 5.24 -12.66 32.92
C PHE A 253 5.68 -11.29 32.47
N PHE A 254 4.81 -10.30 32.62
CA PHE A 254 5.07 -8.92 32.22
C PHE A 254 4.30 -7.94 33.09
N GLU A 255 4.67 -6.68 32.98
CA GLU A 255 4.02 -5.61 33.73
C GLU A 255 3.45 -4.57 32.76
N VAL A 256 2.32 -3.99 33.18
CA VAL A 256 1.59 -2.96 32.43
C VAL A 256 1.28 -1.78 33.32
N LEU A 257 1.28 -0.61 32.72
CA LEU A 257 0.82 0.64 33.31
C LEU A 257 -0.59 0.93 32.80
N ALA A 258 -1.57 0.95 33.70
CA ALA A 258 -2.88 1.50 33.41
C ALA A 258 -2.80 3.01 33.31
N VAL A 259 -3.30 3.58 32.21
CA VAL A 259 -3.42 5.03 32.00
C VAL A 259 -4.83 5.40 31.55
N THR A 260 -5.33 6.56 31.96
CA THR A 260 -6.51 7.20 31.36
C THR A 260 -6.09 8.25 30.36
N ASP A 261 -6.99 8.57 29.42
CA ASP A 261 -6.74 9.57 28.40
C ASP A 261 -7.95 10.48 28.25
N SER A 262 -7.72 11.79 28.19
CA SER A 262 -8.78 12.74 27.82
C SER A 262 -9.11 12.65 26.34
N GLU A 263 -8.20 12.11 25.53
CA GLU A 263 -8.36 11.92 24.11
C GLU A 263 -8.84 10.52 23.77
N THR A 264 -9.86 10.41 22.90
CA THR A 264 -10.32 9.12 22.38
C THR A 264 -9.46 8.72 21.19
N ARG A 265 -8.41 7.93 21.44
CA ARG A 265 -7.44 7.47 20.44
C ARG A 265 -7.80 6.06 19.96
N MET A 266 -7.71 5.79 18.66
CA MET A 266 -7.95 4.46 18.10
C MET A 266 -6.73 3.99 17.31
N THR A 267 -6.44 2.69 17.31
CA THR A 267 -5.37 2.11 16.46
C THR A 267 -5.91 0.96 15.61
N GLU A 268 -5.58 0.97 14.32
CA GLU A 268 -5.73 -0.19 13.44
C GLU A 268 -4.56 -1.14 13.66
N SER A 269 -4.83 -2.38 14.06
CA SER A 269 -3.76 -3.38 14.17
C SER A 269 -3.27 -3.79 12.77
N MET A 270 -2.01 -4.23 12.66
CA MET A 270 -1.47 -4.67 11.37
C MET A 270 -2.23 -5.87 10.82
N GLU A 271 -2.77 -6.73 11.68
CA GLU A 271 -3.57 -7.87 11.27
C GLU A 271 -4.96 -7.45 10.79
N GLU A 272 -5.57 -6.43 11.40
CA GLU A 272 -6.84 -5.86 10.94
C GLU A 272 -6.72 -5.23 9.55
N ALA A 273 -5.61 -4.51 9.31
CA ALA A 273 -5.34 -3.83 8.04
C ALA A 273 -5.26 -4.77 6.82
N MET A 274 -5.13 -6.09 7.04
CA MET A 274 -5.12 -7.07 5.96
C MET A 274 -6.53 -7.42 5.46
N ASP A 275 -7.56 -7.22 6.28
CA ASP A 275 -8.94 -7.36 5.86
C ASP A 275 -9.43 -6.03 5.28
N THR A 276 -9.42 -5.92 3.96
CA THR A 276 -9.95 -4.74 3.24
C THR A 276 -11.39 -4.37 3.62
N ALA A 277 -12.21 -5.31 4.10
CA ALA A 277 -13.52 -4.99 4.65
C ALA A 277 -13.43 -4.36 6.05
N ALA A 278 -12.46 -4.77 6.88
CA ALA A 278 -12.21 -4.18 8.20
C ALA A 278 -11.74 -2.73 8.11
N VAL A 279 -10.94 -2.40 7.10
CA VAL A 279 -10.48 -1.03 6.85
C VAL A 279 -11.67 -0.09 6.62
N ARG A 280 -12.71 -0.51 5.88
CA ARG A 280 -13.91 0.33 5.74
C ARG A 280 -14.66 0.49 7.06
N ARG A 281 -14.74 -0.58 7.86
CA ARG A 281 -15.40 -0.58 9.17
C ARG A 281 -14.69 0.32 10.19
N ILE A 282 -13.39 0.60 10.05
CA ILE A 282 -12.70 1.51 10.98
C ILE A 282 -13.21 2.94 10.92
N ARG A 283 -13.68 3.42 9.75
CA ARG A 283 -14.26 4.76 9.60
C ARG A 283 -15.51 4.92 10.45
N GLU A 284 -16.42 3.97 10.29
CA GLU A 284 -17.71 3.96 10.97
C GLU A 284 -17.50 3.92 12.47
N ARG A 285 -16.53 3.13 12.94
CA ARG A 285 -16.18 3.02 14.36
C ARG A 285 -15.50 4.26 14.91
N ALA A 286 -14.52 4.82 14.19
CA ALA A 286 -13.86 6.06 14.61
C ALA A 286 -14.89 7.19 14.77
N THR A 287 -15.84 7.28 13.85
CA THR A 287 -16.96 8.23 13.93
C THR A 287 -17.89 7.91 15.09
N GLN A 288 -18.30 6.65 15.25
CA GLN A 288 -19.21 6.21 16.31
C GLN A 288 -18.65 6.48 17.71
N LEU A 289 -17.35 6.23 17.90
CA LEU A 289 -16.65 6.40 19.16
C LEU A 289 -16.26 7.86 19.44
N GLY A 290 -16.40 8.75 18.46
CA GLY A 290 -15.90 10.13 18.56
C GLY A 290 -14.38 10.19 18.68
N ALA A 291 -13.66 9.29 17.99
CA ALA A 291 -12.21 9.26 18.02
C ALA A 291 -11.63 10.52 17.38
N THR A 292 -10.71 11.18 18.09
CA THR A 292 -10.03 12.40 17.63
C THR A 292 -8.66 12.12 17.03
N THR A 293 -8.10 10.94 17.30
CA THR A 293 -6.88 10.43 16.67
C THR A 293 -7.07 8.99 16.24
N VAL A 294 -6.83 8.69 14.96
CA VAL A 294 -6.85 7.33 14.41
C VAL A 294 -5.47 6.99 13.89
N THR A 295 -4.81 6.03 14.53
CA THR A 295 -3.47 5.57 14.16
C THR A 295 -3.56 4.36 13.26
N THR A 296 -3.00 4.46 12.05
CA THR A 296 -2.77 3.32 11.16
C THR A 296 -1.32 2.86 11.26
N LEU A 297 -1.12 1.57 11.01
CA LEU A 297 0.18 0.91 11.07
C LEU A 297 0.70 0.57 9.67
N PRO A 298 1.97 0.11 9.54
CA PRO A 298 2.61 -0.10 8.25
C PRO A 298 1.80 -1.01 7.32
N GLY A 299 1.69 -0.62 6.05
CA GLY A 299 0.99 -1.40 5.02
C GLY A 299 -0.52 -1.23 4.97
N SER A 300 -1.10 -0.43 5.86
CA SER A 300 -2.54 -0.18 5.89
C SER A 300 -3.03 0.42 4.56
N PRO A 301 -4.07 -0.14 3.93
CA PRO A 301 -4.68 0.46 2.75
C PRO A 301 -5.50 1.72 3.08
N ALA A 302 -5.70 2.02 4.36
CA ALA A 302 -6.42 3.21 4.79
C ALA A 302 -5.68 4.53 4.51
N VAL A 303 -4.37 4.47 4.26
CA VAL A 303 -3.55 5.61 3.87
C VAL A 303 -3.35 5.71 2.36
N ASP A 304 -4.06 4.89 1.56
CA ASP A 304 -4.10 5.07 0.11
C ASP A 304 -4.75 6.43 -0.21
N PRO A 305 -4.12 7.30 -1.02
CA PRO A 305 -4.69 8.59 -1.41
C PRO A 305 -6.08 8.52 -2.07
N ALA A 306 -6.45 7.36 -2.62
CA ALA A 306 -7.79 7.12 -3.16
C ALA A 306 -8.85 6.84 -2.08
N VAL A 307 -8.44 6.62 -0.84
CA VAL A 307 -9.30 6.38 0.32
C VAL A 307 -9.39 7.67 1.14
N PRO A 308 -10.59 8.23 1.36
CA PRO A 308 -10.73 9.44 2.18
C PRO A 308 -10.21 9.24 3.61
N ASP A 309 -9.52 10.24 4.15
CA ASP A 309 -8.93 10.18 5.50
C ASP A 309 -9.99 10.07 6.63
N TYR A 310 -9.55 9.56 7.79
CA TYR A 310 -10.27 9.68 9.06
C TYR A 310 -10.01 11.03 9.73
N PRO A 311 -10.95 11.54 10.55
CA PRO A 311 -10.66 12.62 11.48
C PRO A 311 -9.43 12.29 12.35
N GLY A 312 -8.41 13.15 12.32
CA GLY A 312 -7.16 12.93 13.06
C GLY A 312 -6.38 11.68 12.66
N GLN A 313 -6.53 11.22 11.41
CA GLN A 313 -5.74 10.11 10.89
C GLN A 313 -4.25 10.43 10.93
N ARG A 314 -3.46 9.48 11.42
CA ARG A 314 -2.01 9.49 11.32
C ARG A 314 -1.49 8.09 11.03
N GLN A 315 -0.32 8.01 10.43
CA GLN A 315 0.39 6.75 10.24
C GLN A 315 1.65 6.71 11.10
N LEU A 316 1.85 5.61 11.82
CA LEU A 316 3.11 5.33 12.52
C LEU A 316 3.84 4.18 11.82
N CYS A 317 4.88 4.54 11.07
CA CYS A 317 5.69 3.58 10.29
C CYS A 317 6.54 2.65 11.17
N THR A 318 6.85 3.08 12.38
CA THR A 318 7.70 2.34 13.32
C THR A 318 7.15 2.52 14.72
N VAL A 319 6.95 1.40 15.43
CA VAL A 319 6.49 1.37 16.82
C VAL A 319 7.35 0.36 17.53
N ARG A 320 8.19 0.79 18.48
CA ARG A 320 9.05 -0.16 19.20
C ARG A 320 8.23 -1.01 20.17
N THR A 321 8.54 -2.29 20.22
CA THR A 321 7.99 -3.25 21.19
C THR A 321 9.07 -3.76 22.15
N ALA A 322 10.34 -3.44 21.86
CA ALA A 322 11.48 -3.64 22.73
C ALA A 322 12.55 -2.56 22.46
N GLY A 323 13.40 -2.31 23.46
CA GLY A 323 14.42 -1.27 23.46
C GLY A 323 13.95 0.05 24.07
N THR A 324 14.87 1.00 24.13
CA THR A 324 14.56 2.39 24.53
C THR A 324 14.20 3.21 23.30
N ALA A 325 13.65 4.42 23.48
CA ALA A 325 13.41 5.33 22.36
C ALA A 325 14.69 5.68 21.59
N ALA A 326 15.83 5.81 22.30
CA ALA A 326 17.14 6.09 21.70
C ALA A 326 17.77 4.87 21.02
N THR A 327 17.48 3.67 21.52
CA THR A 327 18.00 2.40 21.00
C THR A 327 16.89 1.35 20.88
N PRO A 328 15.99 1.47 19.89
CA PRO A 328 14.96 0.46 19.63
C PRO A 328 15.59 -0.89 19.27
N VAL A 329 15.01 -1.98 19.76
CA VAL A 329 15.49 -3.35 19.51
C VAL A 329 14.56 -4.10 18.56
N THR A 330 13.25 -4.00 18.77
CA THR A 330 12.23 -4.67 17.97
C THR A 330 11.09 -3.70 17.71
N PHE A 331 10.47 -3.83 16.54
CA PHE A 331 9.28 -3.08 16.14
C PHE A 331 8.06 -3.98 15.98
N ILE A 332 6.86 -3.40 15.99
CA ILE A 332 5.60 -4.13 15.88
C ILE A 332 5.48 -4.94 14.58
N ASN A 333 6.11 -4.47 13.51
CA ASN A 333 6.22 -5.17 12.24
C ASN A 333 7.37 -6.18 12.20
N ALA A 334 7.82 -6.74 13.34
CA ALA A 334 8.91 -7.71 13.36
C ALA A 334 8.67 -8.88 12.38
N PRO A 335 9.72 -9.42 11.74
CA PRO A 335 9.58 -10.50 10.78
C PRO A 335 8.77 -11.71 11.29
N ALA A 336 7.97 -12.30 10.40
CA ALA A 336 7.22 -13.53 10.57
C ALA A 336 7.47 -14.50 9.40
N ALA A 337 6.70 -15.59 9.35
CA ALA A 337 6.80 -16.56 8.28
C ALA A 337 6.41 -15.98 6.91
N TYR A 338 7.07 -16.50 5.87
CA TYR A 338 6.73 -16.20 4.47
C TYR A 338 5.28 -16.61 4.17
N LEU A 339 4.45 -15.62 3.81
CA LEU A 339 3.01 -15.80 3.66
C LEU A 339 2.50 -15.41 2.27
N ARG A 340 3.09 -14.41 1.62
CA ARG A 340 2.53 -13.86 0.37
C ARG A 340 3.59 -13.38 -0.61
N LEU A 341 3.17 -13.24 -1.84
CA LEU A 341 3.96 -12.63 -2.90
C LEU A 341 3.48 -11.20 -3.15
N LEU A 342 4.39 -10.23 -3.12
CA LEU A 342 4.13 -8.87 -3.59
C LEU A 342 4.62 -8.76 -5.03
N VAL A 343 3.74 -8.36 -5.95
CA VAL A 343 4.09 -8.11 -7.35
C VAL A 343 4.17 -6.60 -7.56
N LEU A 344 5.37 -6.11 -7.84
CA LEU A 344 5.66 -4.70 -8.10
C LEU A 344 5.60 -4.44 -9.60
N ARG A 345 4.82 -3.42 -9.98
CA ARG A 345 4.73 -2.90 -11.35
C ARG A 345 6.03 -2.19 -11.74
N PRO A 346 6.27 -1.95 -13.04
CA PRO A 346 7.30 -1.01 -13.45
C PRO A 346 7.15 0.33 -12.69
N GLY A 347 8.25 0.90 -12.21
CA GLY A 347 8.23 2.15 -11.42
C GLY A 347 7.85 2.00 -9.95
N GLU A 348 7.35 0.84 -9.50
CA GLU A 348 7.09 0.58 -8.08
C GLU A 348 8.30 0.00 -7.36
N SER A 349 8.38 0.29 -6.06
CA SER A 349 9.35 -0.31 -5.13
C SER A 349 8.64 -0.81 -3.87
N ARG A 350 9.21 -1.81 -3.20
CA ARG A 350 8.71 -2.25 -1.88
C ARG A 350 8.91 -1.12 -0.89
N SER A 351 7.90 -0.85 -0.09
CA SER A 351 8.00 0.00 1.10
C SER A 351 7.45 -0.73 2.30
N ALA A 352 8.11 -0.61 3.45
CA ALA A 352 7.61 -1.24 4.67
C ALA A 352 6.39 -0.49 5.25
N CYS A 353 6.29 0.83 5.03
CA CYS A 353 5.26 1.67 5.65
C CYS A 353 4.04 1.93 4.75
N GLU A 354 4.28 2.18 3.47
CA GLU A 354 3.26 2.63 2.51
C GLU A 354 2.14 1.61 2.31
N PRO A 355 0.94 2.04 1.85
CA PRO A 355 -0.20 1.16 1.66
C PRO A 355 0.16 -0.04 0.78
N TYR A 356 -0.34 -1.22 1.14
CA TYR A 356 -0.05 -2.48 0.44
C TYR A 356 1.45 -2.84 0.34
N PHE A 357 2.30 -2.20 1.16
CA PHE A 357 3.74 -2.40 1.24
C PHE A 357 4.50 -2.05 -0.05
N ARG A 358 4.00 -1.05 -0.78
CA ARG A 358 4.58 -0.57 -2.05
C ARG A 358 4.54 0.94 -2.16
N THR A 359 5.46 1.51 -2.92
CA THR A 359 5.54 2.94 -3.23
C THR A 359 5.99 3.16 -4.67
N GLY A 360 6.05 4.41 -5.09
CA GLY A 360 6.42 4.84 -6.44
C GLY A 360 5.22 4.97 -7.37
N THR A 361 5.47 5.60 -8.52
CA THR A 361 4.43 5.81 -9.54
C THR A 361 4.36 4.60 -10.46
N PRO A 362 3.20 3.92 -10.53
CA PRO A 362 3.05 2.76 -11.39
C PRO A 362 3.16 3.09 -12.86
N GLY A 363 4.17 2.54 -13.53
CA GLY A 363 4.29 2.55 -14.97
C GLY A 363 3.20 1.70 -15.61
N ARG A 364 2.65 2.20 -16.72
CA ARG A 364 1.69 1.47 -17.54
C ARG A 364 2.46 0.74 -18.65
N PRO A 365 2.50 -0.60 -18.66
CA PRO A 365 3.10 -1.32 -19.76
C PRO A 365 2.33 -1.09 -21.06
N ALA A 366 3.06 -1.15 -22.18
CA ALA A 366 2.54 -0.92 -23.52
C ALA A 366 2.39 -2.23 -24.30
N THR A 367 1.46 -2.27 -25.26
CA THR A 367 1.26 -3.43 -26.13
C THR A 367 2.52 -3.72 -26.96
N ASN A 368 2.85 -5.01 -27.10
CA ASN A 368 4.01 -5.54 -27.83
C ASN A 368 5.38 -5.03 -27.34
N VAL A 369 5.46 -4.42 -26.14
CA VAL A 369 6.70 -4.03 -25.49
C VAL A 369 6.95 -4.93 -24.28
N PRO A 370 8.05 -5.70 -24.24
CA PRO A 370 8.38 -6.51 -23.08
C PRO A 370 8.71 -5.61 -21.89
N PHE A 371 8.19 -5.96 -20.71
CA PHE A 371 8.47 -5.27 -19.47
C PHE A 371 8.66 -6.28 -18.34
N SER A 372 9.30 -5.82 -17.27
CA SER A 372 9.61 -6.65 -16.11
C SER A 372 8.79 -6.24 -14.90
N VAL A 373 8.34 -7.24 -14.14
CA VAL A 373 7.78 -7.06 -12.79
C VAL A 373 8.71 -7.73 -11.78
N ASN A 374 8.78 -7.17 -10.57
CA ASN A 374 9.52 -7.80 -9.47
C ASN A 374 8.54 -8.49 -8.51
N VAL A 375 8.82 -9.74 -8.18
CA VAL A 375 8.04 -10.56 -7.27
C VAL A 375 8.83 -10.74 -5.97
N ASN A 376 8.30 -10.25 -4.85
CA ASN A 376 8.94 -10.30 -3.55
C ASN A 376 8.21 -11.26 -2.61
N ALA A 377 8.95 -12.14 -1.93
CA ALA A 377 8.47 -12.97 -0.83
C ALA A 377 8.32 -12.11 0.43
N LEU A 378 7.09 -11.88 0.86
CA LEU A 378 6.82 -11.14 2.08
C LEU A 378 6.20 -12.03 3.15
N ASP A 379 6.44 -11.66 4.40
CA ASP A 379 5.57 -12.09 5.49
C ASP A 379 4.27 -11.26 5.54
N ARG A 380 3.51 -11.54 6.58
CA ARG A 380 2.27 -10.84 6.93
C ARG A 380 2.47 -9.34 7.16
N TYR A 381 3.62 -8.95 7.69
CA TYR A 381 3.93 -7.60 8.19
C TYR A 381 4.74 -6.75 7.21
N GLY A 382 4.95 -7.25 5.98
CA GLY A 382 5.62 -6.52 4.91
C GLY A 382 7.14 -6.68 4.87
N ASN A 383 7.71 -7.58 5.67
CA ASN A 383 9.14 -7.86 5.66
C ASN A 383 9.50 -8.77 4.50
N LEU A 384 10.60 -8.46 3.83
CA LEU A 384 11.16 -9.32 2.79
C LEU A 384 11.80 -10.56 3.41
N ILE A 385 11.33 -11.74 3.03
CA ILE A 385 11.87 -13.01 3.51
C ILE A 385 12.94 -13.50 2.55
N THR A 386 14.19 -13.15 2.86
CA THR A 386 15.34 -13.42 1.99
C THR A 386 15.72 -14.89 1.89
N THR A 387 15.30 -15.69 2.87
CA THR A 387 15.53 -17.14 2.95
C THR A 387 14.38 -17.97 2.36
N ALA A 388 13.38 -17.33 1.74
CA ALA A 388 12.24 -18.04 1.16
C ALA A 388 12.68 -18.97 0.03
N VAL A 389 12.41 -20.27 0.18
CA VAL A 389 12.66 -21.29 -0.85
C VAL A 389 11.36 -21.55 -1.61
N ASP A 390 11.16 -20.84 -2.71
CA ASP A 390 9.98 -20.98 -3.57
C ASP A 390 10.32 -20.77 -5.04
N THR A 391 9.47 -21.29 -5.92
CA THR A 391 9.50 -21.07 -7.37
C THR A 391 8.24 -20.33 -7.77
N VAL A 392 8.39 -19.17 -8.37
CA VAL A 392 7.27 -18.30 -8.75
C VAL A 392 7.09 -18.27 -10.25
N ARG A 393 5.84 -18.25 -10.69
CA ARG A 393 5.45 -17.92 -12.06
C ARG A 393 4.32 -16.91 -12.04
N LEU A 394 4.11 -16.23 -13.16
CA LEU A 394 2.99 -15.33 -13.33
C LEU A 394 1.88 -16.04 -14.12
N VAL A 395 0.64 -15.78 -13.71
CA VAL A 395 -0.56 -16.34 -14.30
C VAL A 395 -1.59 -15.20 -14.40
N PRO A 396 -1.73 -14.56 -15.57
CA PRO A 396 -2.84 -13.65 -15.83
C PRO A 396 -4.18 -14.37 -15.62
N GLN A 397 -5.14 -13.72 -14.97
CA GLN A 397 -6.47 -14.28 -14.75
C GLN A 397 -7.30 -14.33 -16.04
N ALA A 398 -8.34 -15.18 -16.06
CA ALA A 398 -9.28 -15.27 -17.17
C ALA A 398 -9.87 -13.88 -17.50
N GLY A 399 -9.96 -13.56 -18.80
CA GLY A 399 -10.38 -12.25 -19.28
C GLY A 399 -9.25 -11.22 -19.39
N SER A 400 -8.02 -11.55 -18.98
CA SER A 400 -6.86 -10.69 -19.27
C SER A 400 -6.62 -10.55 -20.78
N PRO A 401 -6.12 -9.41 -21.26
CA PRO A 401 -5.70 -9.23 -22.65
C PRO A 401 -4.67 -10.29 -23.07
N ALA A 402 -4.61 -10.59 -24.37
CA ALA A 402 -3.67 -11.55 -24.92
C ALA A 402 -2.24 -11.24 -24.46
N ASN A 403 -1.51 -12.26 -24.01
CA ASN A 403 -0.21 -12.08 -23.38
C ASN A 403 0.74 -13.26 -23.62
N THR A 404 2.03 -12.97 -23.45
CA THR A 404 3.10 -13.97 -23.36
C THR A 404 3.88 -13.72 -22.07
N VAL A 405 4.07 -14.77 -21.29
CA VAL A 405 4.71 -14.72 -19.97
C VAL A 405 5.97 -15.55 -20.01
N ALA A 406 7.09 -14.99 -19.54
CA ALA A 406 8.33 -15.75 -19.41
C ALA A 406 8.18 -16.93 -18.43
N ALA A 407 9.02 -17.96 -18.60
CA ALA A 407 9.06 -19.08 -17.67
C ALA A 407 9.29 -18.61 -16.23
N GLY A 408 8.63 -19.28 -15.28
CA GLY A 408 8.84 -19.04 -13.86
C GLY A 408 10.28 -19.33 -13.41
N GLY A 409 10.61 -18.95 -12.19
CA GLY A 409 11.94 -19.18 -11.62
C GLY A 409 11.96 -19.17 -10.10
N ALA A 410 13.07 -19.63 -9.53
CA ALA A 410 13.28 -19.60 -8.08
C ALA A 410 13.43 -18.17 -7.56
N LEU A 411 12.90 -17.91 -6.37
CA LEU A 411 13.20 -16.71 -5.60
C LEU A 411 14.67 -16.78 -5.14
N MET A 412 15.42 -15.71 -5.37
CA MET A 412 16.80 -15.54 -4.91
C MET A 412 16.84 -14.33 -3.98
N GLY A 413 17.30 -14.53 -2.74
CA GLY A 413 17.21 -13.47 -1.72
C GLY A 413 15.77 -12.99 -1.49
N GLY A 414 14.78 -13.88 -1.65
CA GLY A 414 13.36 -13.57 -1.52
C GLY A 414 12.75 -12.81 -2.71
N GLN A 415 13.45 -12.67 -3.83
CA GLN A 415 12.98 -11.88 -4.98
C GLN A 415 13.12 -12.62 -6.31
N ARG A 416 12.29 -12.26 -7.28
CA ARG A 416 12.42 -12.71 -8.67
C ARG A 416 11.84 -11.70 -9.64
N THR A 417 12.66 -11.29 -10.61
CA THR A 417 12.19 -10.54 -11.77
C THR A 417 11.67 -11.49 -12.85
N LEU A 418 10.51 -11.18 -13.40
CA LEU A 418 9.88 -11.93 -14.50
C LEU A 418 9.42 -10.95 -15.59
N THR A 419 9.56 -11.36 -16.85
CA THR A 419 9.23 -10.54 -18.02
C THR A 419 7.92 -10.99 -18.63
N LEU A 420 7.12 -10.04 -19.09
CA LEU A 420 5.85 -10.24 -19.79
C LEU A 420 5.74 -9.31 -20.98
N THR A 421 4.95 -9.73 -21.95
CA THR A 421 4.52 -8.89 -23.08
C THR A 421 3.01 -9.09 -23.26
N TYR A 422 2.25 -8.00 -23.33
CA TYR A 422 0.83 -8.06 -23.72
C TYR A 422 0.70 -7.73 -25.22
N GLN A 423 -0.10 -8.50 -25.94
CA GLN A 423 -0.41 -8.24 -27.35
C GLN A 423 -1.66 -7.36 -27.54
N ASP A 424 -2.47 -7.19 -26.50
CA ASP A 424 -3.71 -6.40 -26.52
C ASP A 424 -3.80 -5.49 -25.29
N TYR A 425 -4.60 -4.43 -25.38
CA TYR A 425 -4.79 -3.44 -24.31
C TYR A 425 -5.92 -3.84 -23.34
N GLY A 426 -6.01 -3.16 -22.20
CA GLY A 426 -7.07 -3.37 -21.22
C GLY A 426 -6.53 -3.59 -19.81
N VAL A 427 -7.39 -4.07 -18.90
CA VAL A 427 -7.00 -4.38 -17.53
C VAL A 427 -6.65 -5.87 -17.43
N SER A 428 -5.47 -6.18 -16.90
CA SER A 428 -5.07 -7.54 -16.57
C SER A 428 -4.88 -7.68 -15.07
N ASP A 429 -5.59 -8.64 -14.48
CA ASP A 429 -5.33 -9.07 -13.12
C ASP A 429 -4.26 -10.17 -13.14
N LEU A 430 -3.04 -9.76 -12.82
CA LEU A 430 -1.86 -10.61 -12.80
C LEU A 430 -1.75 -11.34 -11.46
N ARG A 431 -1.64 -12.66 -11.48
CA ARG A 431 -1.39 -13.45 -10.27
C ARG A 431 0.01 -14.05 -10.27
N ALA A 432 0.83 -13.71 -9.28
CA ALA A 432 2.01 -14.48 -8.94
C ALA A 432 1.60 -15.75 -8.18
N VAL A 433 2.13 -16.87 -8.62
CA VAL A 433 1.84 -18.21 -8.09
C VAL A 433 3.14 -18.86 -7.65
N GLY A 434 3.34 -18.97 -6.34
CA GLY A 434 4.37 -19.81 -5.73
C GLY A 434 3.88 -21.25 -5.50
N ARG A 435 4.62 -22.04 -4.74
CA ARG A 435 4.21 -23.40 -4.34
C ARG A 435 3.00 -23.38 -3.42
N ARG A 436 3.02 -22.50 -2.43
CA ARG A 436 1.96 -22.36 -1.42
C ARG A 436 1.32 -20.97 -1.43
N ASN A 437 2.12 -19.94 -1.73
CA ASN A 437 1.66 -18.56 -1.61
C ASN A 437 1.22 -17.98 -2.96
N ARG A 438 0.40 -16.94 -2.88
CA ARG A 438 -0.12 -16.20 -4.04
C ARG A 438 0.07 -14.70 -3.83
N GLY A 439 -0.02 -13.95 -4.92
CA GLY A 439 -0.03 -12.49 -4.92
C GLY A 439 -0.76 -11.99 -6.15
N ASN A 440 -1.66 -11.02 -5.99
CA ASN A 440 -2.41 -10.44 -7.10
C ASN A 440 -1.96 -9.01 -7.36
N GLN A 441 -2.00 -8.60 -8.62
CA GLN A 441 -1.73 -7.24 -9.04
C GLN A 441 -2.50 -6.87 -10.30
N SER A 442 -3.27 -5.78 -10.24
CA SER A 442 -3.94 -5.27 -11.42
C SER A 442 -3.02 -4.36 -12.23
N LEU A 443 -3.04 -4.54 -13.55
CA LEU A 443 -2.23 -3.82 -14.53
C LEU A 443 -3.15 -3.22 -15.58
N LEU A 444 -3.03 -1.92 -15.82
CA LEU A 444 -3.63 -1.28 -16.98
C LEU A 444 -2.60 -1.27 -18.13
N ILE A 445 -2.92 -1.96 -19.20
CA ILE A 445 -2.10 -2.03 -20.42
C ILE A 445 -2.52 -0.88 -21.34
N ALA A 446 -1.58 0.01 -21.64
CA ALA A 446 -1.80 1.17 -22.48
C ALA A 446 -1.53 0.86 -23.96
N GLY A 447 -2.13 1.65 -24.85
CA GLY A 447 -1.69 1.73 -26.23
C GLY A 447 -0.27 2.30 -26.34
N VAL A 448 0.37 2.08 -27.49
CA VAL A 448 1.74 2.52 -27.76
C VAL A 448 1.77 3.43 -28.99
N THR A 449 2.80 4.26 -29.12
CA THR A 449 3.06 4.93 -30.41
C THR A 449 3.78 3.95 -31.34
N ARG A 450 3.14 3.60 -32.45
CA ARG A 450 3.72 2.75 -33.49
C ARG A 450 4.30 3.61 -34.61
N VAL A 451 5.57 3.40 -34.91
CA VAL A 451 6.25 4.11 -36.00
C VAL A 451 6.10 3.30 -37.28
N TRP A 452 5.67 3.94 -38.37
CA TRP A 452 5.68 3.33 -39.69
C TRP A 452 7.12 3.20 -40.19
N THR A 453 7.53 1.98 -40.52
CA THR A 453 8.88 1.65 -40.98
C THR A 453 8.93 1.28 -42.45
N ALA A 454 7.80 0.93 -43.07
CA ALA A 454 7.74 0.31 -44.39
C ALA A 454 8.59 -0.98 -44.53
N GLY A 455 8.84 -1.69 -43.42
CA GLY A 455 9.74 -2.84 -43.38
C GLY A 455 9.37 -4.02 -44.29
N ALA A 456 8.09 -4.16 -44.68
CA ALA A 456 7.65 -5.18 -45.63
C ALA A 456 7.76 -4.74 -47.09
N GLY A 457 8.14 -3.49 -47.37
CA GLY A 457 8.17 -2.93 -48.72
C GLY A 457 6.78 -2.72 -49.34
N THR A 458 5.73 -2.62 -48.52
CA THR A 458 4.34 -2.41 -48.99
C THR A 458 3.70 -1.21 -48.30
N THR A 459 2.59 -0.71 -48.86
CA THR A 459 1.78 0.37 -48.27
C THR A 459 0.71 -0.15 -47.30
N ASP A 460 0.60 -1.47 -47.11
CA ASP A 460 -0.50 -2.08 -46.36
C ASP A 460 -0.42 -1.75 -44.87
N TRP A 461 -1.40 -0.96 -44.40
CA TRP A 461 -1.57 -0.59 -43.00
C TRP A 461 -1.68 -1.79 -42.06
N THR A 462 -2.31 -2.88 -42.51
CA THR A 462 -2.62 -4.04 -41.68
C THR A 462 -1.44 -4.99 -41.53
N ASN A 463 -0.42 -4.85 -42.37
CA ASN A 463 0.79 -5.66 -42.29
C ASN A 463 1.69 -5.15 -41.16
N GLY A 464 1.74 -5.92 -40.06
CA GLY A 464 2.56 -5.60 -38.89
C GLY A 464 4.05 -5.44 -39.18
N ALA A 465 4.59 -6.07 -40.23
CA ALA A 465 5.99 -5.90 -40.63
C ALA A 465 6.31 -4.50 -41.19
N ASN A 466 5.30 -3.69 -41.53
CA ASN A 466 5.49 -2.28 -41.86
C ASN A 466 5.54 -1.36 -40.64
N TRP A 467 5.32 -1.87 -39.43
CA TRP A 467 5.28 -1.10 -38.20
C TRP A 467 6.41 -1.50 -37.24
N ALA A 468 6.91 -0.52 -36.50
CA ALA A 468 7.74 -0.80 -35.34
C ALA A 468 7.01 -1.75 -34.39
N LEU A 469 7.77 -2.61 -33.71
CA LEU A 469 7.27 -3.71 -32.87
C LEU A 469 6.57 -4.84 -33.63
N GLY A 470 6.57 -4.83 -34.98
CA GLY A 470 6.10 -5.94 -35.80
C GLY A 470 4.59 -6.20 -35.77
N ALA A 471 3.80 -5.23 -35.31
CA ALA A 471 2.34 -5.35 -35.19
C ALA A 471 1.64 -4.08 -35.65
N ALA A 472 0.50 -4.24 -36.33
CA ALA A 472 -0.29 -3.13 -36.82
C ALA A 472 -0.97 -2.34 -35.67
N PRO A 473 -1.25 -1.03 -35.85
CA PRO A 473 -1.93 -0.20 -34.86
C PRO A 473 -3.33 -0.69 -34.49
N MET A 474 -3.62 -0.65 -33.19
CA MET A 474 -4.93 -0.91 -32.61
C MET A 474 -5.58 0.38 -32.10
N THR A 475 -6.83 0.28 -31.63
CA THR A 475 -7.70 1.41 -31.26
C THR A 475 -7.10 2.42 -30.28
N LEU A 476 -6.28 1.98 -29.32
CA LEU A 476 -5.64 2.87 -28.34
C LEU A 476 -4.22 3.29 -28.73
N ASP A 477 -3.65 2.71 -29.79
CA ASP A 477 -2.31 3.06 -30.24
C ASP A 477 -2.32 4.43 -30.91
N SER A 478 -1.22 5.16 -30.78
CA SER A 478 -0.95 6.30 -31.65
C SER A 478 -0.03 5.88 -32.78
N VAL A 479 -0.03 6.62 -33.89
CA VAL A 479 0.88 6.33 -35.01
C VAL A 479 1.78 7.51 -35.30
N LEU A 480 3.01 7.20 -35.71
CA LEU A 480 3.96 8.17 -36.27
C LEU A 480 4.33 7.71 -37.67
N ILE A 481 4.08 8.55 -38.68
CA ILE A 481 4.49 8.34 -40.05
C ILE A 481 5.68 9.28 -40.34
N PRO A 482 6.93 8.76 -40.34
CA PRO A 482 8.10 9.60 -40.51
C PRO A 482 8.30 10.00 -41.97
N GLN A 483 8.98 11.13 -42.21
CA GLN A 483 9.32 11.59 -43.58
C GLN A 483 10.17 10.56 -44.34
N ALA A 484 11.03 9.84 -43.64
CA ALA A 484 11.94 8.84 -44.19
C ALA A 484 11.78 7.50 -43.45
N PRO A 485 10.75 6.69 -43.78
CA PRO A 485 10.64 5.33 -43.26
C PRO A 485 11.85 4.47 -43.66
N VAL A 486 12.22 3.52 -42.80
CA VAL A 486 13.42 2.68 -42.99
C VAL A 486 13.39 1.89 -44.31
N GLY A 487 12.23 1.39 -44.71
CA GLY A 487 12.01 0.66 -45.95
C GLY A 487 11.91 1.53 -47.21
N GLY A 488 12.24 2.82 -47.11
CA GLY A 488 12.14 3.79 -48.20
C GLY A 488 10.86 4.64 -48.13
N SER A 489 10.68 5.54 -49.10
CA SER A 489 9.53 6.47 -49.21
C SER A 489 8.23 5.77 -49.63
N ILE A 490 7.88 4.71 -48.90
CA ILE A 490 6.63 3.95 -49.03
C ILE A 490 5.77 4.35 -47.83
N PHE A 491 4.59 4.88 -48.12
CA PHE A 491 3.71 5.45 -47.10
C PHE A 491 2.44 4.61 -46.92
N PRO A 492 1.85 4.62 -45.72
CA PRO A 492 0.69 3.79 -45.42
C PRO A 492 -0.55 4.16 -46.24
N LEU A 493 -1.29 3.12 -46.63
CA LEU A 493 -2.58 3.16 -47.29
C LEU A 493 -3.60 2.35 -46.47
N LEU A 494 -4.74 2.97 -46.13
CA LEU A 494 -5.84 2.26 -45.50
C LEU A 494 -6.61 1.39 -46.50
N VAL A 495 -6.95 0.18 -46.05
CA VAL A 495 -7.76 -0.81 -46.80
C VAL A 495 -9.11 -1.10 -46.11
N SER A 496 -9.35 -0.47 -44.96
CA SER A 496 -10.57 -0.56 -44.17
C SER A 496 -10.70 0.67 -43.28
N ASN A 497 -11.86 0.86 -42.65
CA ASN A 497 -12.03 1.89 -41.63
C ASN A 497 -11.15 1.56 -40.43
N VAL A 498 -10.46 2.56 -39.89
CA VAL A 498 -9.52 2.42 -38.78
C VAL A 498 -9.89 3.37 -37.66
N GLN A 499 -9.79 2.89 -36.42
CA GLN A 499 -9.81 3.74 -35.24
C GLN A 499 -8.46 3.62 -34.52
N ILE A 500 -7.93 4.76 -34.07
CA ILE A 500 -6.68 4.87 -33.31
C ILE A 500 -6.76 5.97 -32.25
N GLY A 501 -5.77 6.01 -31.38
CA GLY A 501 -5.52 7.08 -30.43
C GLY A 501 -5.14 8.37 -31.18
N GLY A 502 -3.84 8.60 -31.35
CA GLY A 502 -3.30 9.78 -32.01
C GLY A 502 -2.67 9.49 -33.37
N VAL A 503 -2.47 10.54 -34.16
CA VAL A 503 -1.82 10.47 -35.47
C VAL A 503 -0.79 11.57 -35.57
N THR A 504 0.45 11.20 -35.86
CA THR A 504 1.51 12.14 -36.25
C THR A 504 1.99 11.79 -37.64
N VAL A 505 1.98 12.75 -38.57
CA VAL A 505 2.54 12.60 -39.91
C VAL A 505 3.58 13.69 -40.11
N ASP A 506 4.83 13.31 -40.28
CA ASP A 506 5.92 14.28 -40.48
C ASP A 506 5.76 15.07 -41.77
N ASN A 507 6.44 16.21 -41.84
CA ASN A 507 6.52 17.03 -43.04
C ASN A 507 7.14 16.23 -44.21
N GLY A 508 6.46 16.18 -45.35
CA GLY A 508 6.81 15.37 -46.52
C GLY A 508 6.30 13.92 -46.47
N ALA A 509 5.76 13.44 -45.35
CA ALA A 509 5.14 12.13 -45.25
C ALA A 509 3.66 12.17 -45.61
N THR A 510 3.08 11.02 -45.98
CA THR A 510 1.64 10.91 -46.27
C THR A 510 1.01 9.74 -45.52
N LEU A 511 -0.23 9.91 -45.05
CA LEU A 511 -1.13 8.79 -44.70
C LEU A 511 -2.34 8.85 -45.64
N ASN A 512 -2.48 7.87 -46.52
CA ASN A 512 -3.59 7.84 -47.47
C ASN A 512 -4.74 6.98 -46.90
N VAL A 513 -5.89 7.61 -46.61
CA VAL A 513 -7.09 6.92 -46.12
C VAL A 513 -8.00 6.41 -47.23
N SER A 514 -7.69 6.69 -48.50
CA SER A 514 -8.42 6.21 -49.68
C SER A 514 -9.93 6.52 -49.60
N ALA A 515 -10.79 5.50 -49.61
CA ALA A 515 -12.24 5.59 -49.45
C ALA A 515 -12.72 5.35 -48.00
N PHE A 516 -11.80 5.15 -47.06
CA PHE A 516 -12.09 4.70 -45.70
C PHE A 516 -12.01 5.82 -44.67
N ASP A 517 -12.69 5.62 -43.56
CA ASP A 517 -12.70 6.54 -42.43
C ASP A 517 -11.55 6.23 -41.47
N LEU A 518 -10.81 7.27 -41.08
CA LEU A 518 -9.88 7.24 -39.96
C LEU A 518 -10.50 7.97 -38.78
N THR A 519 -10.70 7.28 -37.65
CA THR A 519 -11.19 7.89 -36.41
C THR A 519 -10.05 8.02 -35.41
N ALA A 520 -9.76 9.24 -34.97
CA ALA A 520 -8.74 9.53 -33.96
C ALA A 520 -9.39 10.00 -32.66
N THR A 521 -8.95 9.43 -31.54
CA THR A 521 -9.44 9.76 -30.18
C THR A 521 -8.47 10.64 -29.37
N ALA A 522 -7.28 10.92 -29.91
CA ALA A 522 -6.27 11.78 -29.31
C ALA A 522 -5.75 12.80 -30.35
N ASN A 523 -4.54 13.33 -30.12
CA ASN A 523 -3.94 14.38 -30.95
C ASN A 523 -3.73 13.95 -32.40
N VAL A 524 -4.02 14.84 -33.34
CA VAL A 524 -3.75 14.65 -34.78
C VAL A 524 -2.86 15.78 -35.27
N LEU A 525 -1.58 15.50 -35.45
CA LEU A 525 -0.59 16.48 -35.89
C LEU A 525 -0.02 16.04 -37.23
N THR A 526 -0.06 16.91 -38.22
CA THR A 526 0.45 16.60 -39.56
C THR A 526 1.35 17.70 -40.07
N GLY A 527 2.28 17.35 -40.95
CA GLY A 527 3.15 18.30 -41.62
C GLY A 527 2.40 19.27 -42.52
N THR A 528 3.08 20.37 -42.88
CA THR A 528 2.56 21.41 -43.79
C THR A 528 2.73 21.04 -45.26
N THR A 529 3.78 20.27 -45.57
CA THR A 529 3.95 19.53 -46.81
C THR A 529 3.67 18.06 -46.51
N GLY A 530 2.88 17.37 -47.34
CA GLY A 530 2.33 16.05 -46.97
C GLY A 530 1.08 16.13 -46.09
N GLY A 531 0.81 15.09 -45.29
CA GLY A 531 -0.31 15.01 -44.35
C GLY A 531 -1.23 13.81 -44.56
N ILE A 532 -2.47 13.91 -44.07
CA ILE A 532 -3.48 12.87 -44.28
C ILE A 532 -4.23 13.19 -45.57
N THR A 533 -4.29 12.23 -46.50
CA THR A 533 -4.92 12.39 -47.82
C THR A 533 -6.03 11.35 -48.02
N ALA A 534 -6.97 11.62 -48.90
CA ALA A 534 -8.09 10.71 -49.19
C ALA A 534 -8.57 10.87 -50.63
N THR A 535 -9.20 9.82 -51.16
CA THR A 535 -10.01 9.88 -52.38
C THR A 535 -11.45 10.28 -52.04
N SER A 536 -12.07 9.56 -51.10
CA SER A 536 -13.44 9.84 -50.62
C SER A 536 -13.61 9.65 -49.12
N GLY A 537 -12.66 9.00 -48.45
CA GLY A 537 -12.63 8.81 -47.00
C GLY A 537 -12.46 10.11 -46.23
N ARG A 538 -12.69 10.05 -44.92
CA ARG A 538 -12.62 11.22 -44.03
C ARG A 538 -11.83 10.93 -42.77
N LEU A 539 -11.34 12.00 -42.14
CA LEU A 539 -10.83 11.98 -40.79
C LEU A 539 -11.96 12.37 -39.83
N THR A 540 -12.24 11.51 -38.84
CA THR A 540 -13.17 11.79 -37.75
C THR A 540 -12.39 12.03 -36.46
N LEU A 541 -12.61 13.18 -35.82
CA LEU A 541 -12.02 13.57 -34.55
C LEU A 541 -13.03 13.34 -33.43
N SER A 542 -12.76 12.40 -32.53
CA SER A 542 -13.67 11.99 -31.45
C SER A 542 -13.06 12.06 -30.05
N GLY A 543 -11.86 12.63 -29.91
CA GLY A 543 -11.16 12.81 -28.64
C GLY A 543 -11.73 13.89 -27.73
N THR A 544 -11.23 13.92 -26.49
CA THR A 544 -11.57 14.94 -25.49
C THR A 544 -10.32 15.70 -25.10
N ALA A 545 -10.37 17.03 -25.07
CA ALA A 545 -9.21 17.89 -24.78
C ALA A 545 -7.97 17.57 -25.64
N ALA A 546 -8.19 17.24 -26.90
CA ALA A 546 -7.12 16.87 -27.84
C ALA A 546 -6.72 18.06 -28.72
N THR A 547 -5.66 17.90 -29.51
CA THR A 547 -5.17 18.92 -30.44
C THR A 547 -5.18 18.45 -31.88
N VAL A 548 -5.32 19.40 -32.81
CA VAL A 548 -5.25 19.13 -34.25
C VAL A 548 -4.44 20.21 -34.97
N ALA A 549 -3.63 19.82 -35.96
CA ALA A 549 -2.88 20.73 -36.82
C ALA A 549 -2.47 20.08 -38.16
N GLY A 550 -2.14 20.92 -39.14
CA GLY A 550 -1.53 20.56 -40.42
C GLY A 550 -2.55 20.30 -41.55
N ARG A 551 -2.28 19.35 -42.43
CA ARG A 551 -3.12 19.04 -43.59
C ARG A 551 -3.91 17.73 -43.42
N THR A 552 -5.24 17.83 -43.56
CA THR A 552 -6.17 16.70 -43.39
C THR A 552 -7.12 16.54 -44.59
N PRO A 553 -7.76 15.37 -44.79
CA PRO A 553 -8.82 15.21 -45.78
C PRO A 553 -10.11 15.88 -45.27
N ARG A 554 -11.26 15.46 -45.79
CA ARG A 554 -12.57 15.83 -45.22
C ARG A 554 -12.56 15.55 -43.73
N LEU A 555 -13.03 16.52 -42.95
CA LEU A 555 -12.92 16.50 -41.50
C LEU A 555 -14.30 16.47 -40.87
N ARG A 556 -14.53 15.50 -39.98
CA ARG A 556 -15.70 15.44 -39.10
C ARG A 556 -15.26 15.57 -37.66
N VAL A 557 -15.89 16.45 -36.89
CA VAL A 557 -15.56 16.65 -35.47
C VAL A 557 -16.76 16.32 -34.59
N ASN A 558 -16.56 15.28 -33.78
CA ASN A 558 -17.48 14.80 -32.76
C ASN A 558 -16.92 15.01 -31.34
N GLY A 559 -15.62 15.29 -31.21
CA GLY A 559 -14.92 15.49 -29.94
C GLY A 559 -14.60 16.96 -29.62
N THR A 560 -13.82 17.20 -28.57
CA THR A 560 -13.32 18.54 -28.21
C THR A 560 -11.84 18.68 -28.55
N TYR A 561 -11.53 19.59 -29.47
CA TYR A 561 -10.19 19.81 -30.01
C TYR A 561 -9.78 21.28 -29.93
N THR A 562 -8.49 21.53 -29.77
CA THR A 562 -7.87 22.86 -29.89
C THR A 562 -6.87 22.85 -31.04
N LEU A 563 -6.79 23.92 -31.82
CA LEU A 563 -5.75 24.06 -32.83
C LEU A 563 -4.37 24.18 -32.15
N ALA A 564 -3.43 23.32 -32.53
CA ALA A 564 -2.02 23.41 -32.12
C ALA A 564 -1.11 24.04 -33.19
N GLY A 565 -1.69 24.40 -34.33
CA GLY A 565 -1.05 24.97 -35.51
C GLY A 565 -2.10 25.24 -36.59
N ASP A 566 -1.69 25.84 -37.70
CA ASP A 566 -2.57 26.03 -38.86
C ASP A 566 -3.14 24.68 -39.32
N LEU A 567 -4.45 24.66 -39.59
CA LEU A 567 -5.19 23.49 -40.05
C LEU A 567 -5.80 23.76 -41.43
N THR A 568 -5.37 22.99 -42.42
CA THR A 568 -5.91 23.00 -43.79
C THR A 568 -6.60 21.67 -44.06
N ALA A 569 -7.92 21.70 -44.24
CA ALA A 569 -8.73 20.50 -44.51
C ALA A 569 -9.43 20.59 -45.87
N ARG A 570 -9.66 19.45 -46.53
CA ARG A 570 -10.52 19.40 -47.73
C ARG A 570 -11.98 19.59 -47.33
N ALA A 571 -12.73 20.40 -48.08
CA ALA A 571 -14.14 20.64 -47.81
C ALA A 571 -15.01 19.37 -48.03
N PRO A 572 -16.08 19.17 -47.24
CA PRO A 572 -16.50 19.99 -46.10
C PRO A 572 -15.74 19.66 -44.80
N ILE A 573 -15.67 20.66 -43.90
CA ILE A 573 -15.39 20.48 -42.48
C ILE A 573 -16.73 20.49 -41.76
N THR A 574 -17.08 19.41 -41.08
CA THR A 574 -18.36 19.27 -40.36
C THR A 574 -18.12 19.13 -38.87
N VAL A 575 -18.80 19.93 -38.05
CA VAL A 575 -18.85 19.78 -36.60
C VAL A 575 -20.28 19.39 -36.24
N GLU A 576 -20.48 18.21 -35.67
CA GLU A 576 -21.84 17.70 -35.37
C GLU A 576 -22.13 17.68 -33.87
N ALA A 577 -21.31 16.95 -33.11
CA ALA A 577 -21.44 16.80 -31.66
C ALA A 577 -20.17 17.23 -30.90
N GLY A 578 -19.28 17.97 -31.57
CA GLY A 578 -17.98 18.35 -31.07
C GLY A 578 -17.74 19.86 -31.03
N ARG A 579 -16.49 20.23 -30.74
CA ARG A 579 -16.00 21.61 -30.73
C ARG A 579 -14.56 21.64 -31.22
N ILE A 580 -14.25 22.59 -32.10
CA ILE A 580 -12.87 23.01 -32.39
C ILE A 580 -12.70 24.41 -31.81
N THR A 581 -11.66 24.60 -31.00
CA THR A 581 -11.30 25.90 -30.43
C THR A 581 -10.04 26.39 -31.10
N ASP A 582 -10.04 27.65 -31.49
CA ASP A 582 -8.89 28.34 -32.04
C ASP A 582 -8.62 29.59 -31.20
N GLY A 583 -7.35 29.81 -30.84
CA GLY A 583 -6.90 31.01 -30.14
C GLY A 583 -5.90 31.86 -30.91
N ALA A 584 -5.30 31.35 -32.00
CA ALA A 584 -4.19 32.01 -32.69
C ALA A 584 -3.85 31.47 -34.11
N PHE A 585 -4.52 30.42 -34.59
CA PHE A 585 -4.13 29.67 -35.78
C PHE A 585 -5.17 29.76 -36.90
N ARG A 586 -4.77 29.48 -38.14
CA ARG A 586 -5.70 29.50 -39.26
C ARG A 586 -6.43 28.17 -39.39
N LEU A 587 -7.77 28.22 -39.49
CA LEU A 587 -8.59 27.12 -40.00
C LEU A 587 -8.99 27.41 -41.46
N GLN A 588 -8.49 26.61 -42.40
CA GLN A 588 -8.73 26.78 -43.83
C GLN A 588 -9.40 25.54 -44.44
N ALA A 589 -10.47 25.76 -45.21
CA ALA A 589 -11.10 24.72 -46.02
C ALA A 589 -10.70 24.90 -47.49
N GLU A 590 -10.13 23.88 -48.12
CA GLU A 590 -9.82 23.85 -49.55
C GLU A 590 -11.00 23.26 -50.34
N SER A 591 -11.36 23.90 -51.46
CA SER A 591 -12.31 23.32 -52.42
C SER A 591 -11.71 22.07 -53.06
N ASN A 592 -12.58 21.10 -53.37
CA ASN A 592 -12.25 19.78 -53.91
C ASN A 592 -11.22 19.78 -55.04
#